data_AF-A0A7C1UE43-F1
#
_entry.id   AF-A0A7C1UE43-F1
#
_cell.length_a   1.000
_cell.length_b   1.000
_cell.length_c   1.000
_cell.angle_alpha   90.00
_cell.angle_beta   90.00
_cell.angle_gamma   90.00
#
_symmetry.space_group_name_H-M   'P 1'
#
loop_
_entity.id
_entity.type
_entity.pdbx_description
1 polymer ?
#
loop_
_entity_poly.entity_id
_entity_poly.type
_entity_poly.pdbx_seq_one_letter_code
_entity_poly.pdbx_strand_id
1 'polypeptide(L)'
;KGAFTGAHAQRKKRFEQANEGTLFLDEIGDMPAELQTRLLRVLADGEFYRVGGHTPVKVDVRIIAATHQDLQQHVKDHLFREDLYHRLNVINIHSPALRERAEDIPLLLNHFLKQSSQELGVDLKTCDDEAVKHLQKQRWSGNIRQLENTARWLTVMVASKEISKEDLPPEISESSDNTSQGEASSWEQSLSEYATQQLNNGVTRLLDDTTPMYESILIKAALKKTGGKKNEAATLLGLGRNTLSRKITELNILEKE
;
A
#
# COMPACT_ATOMS: atom_id res chain seq x y z
N LYS A 1 34.25 -24.99 -39.83
CA LYS A 1 34.56 -24.40 -38.49
C LYS A 1 34.20 -22.92 -38.57
N GLY A 2 33.30 -22.48 -37.69
CA GLY A 2 32.35 -21.38 -37.92
C GLY A 2 32.94 -19.98 -38.04
N ALA A 3 32.41 -19.23 -39.01
CA ALA A 3 32.38 -17.78 -39.04
C ALA A 3 30.90 -17.37 -38.86
N PHE A 4 30.45 -17.32 -37.61
CA PHE A 4 29.16 -16.73 -37.25
C PHE A 4 29.48 -15.30 -36.80
N THR A 5 29.50 -14.37 -37.76
CA THR A 5 29.71 -12.95 -37.50
C THR A 5 28.47 -12.37 -36.84
N GLY A 6 28.33 -12.63 -35.54
CA GLY A 6 27.48 -11.85 -34.65
C GLY A 6 28.10 -10.48 -34.47
N ALA A 7 27.93 -9.61 -35.46
CA ALA A 7 28.16 -8.18 -35.30
C ALA A 7 27.17 -7.68 -34.25
N HIS A 8 27.56 -7.78 -32.98
CA HIS A 8 26.90 -7.11 -31.88
C HIS A 8 26.99 -5.60 -32.17
N ALA A 9 25.96 -5.07 -32.82
CA ALA A 9 25.73 -3.65 -32.90
C ALA A 9 25.87 -3.09 -31.48
N GLN A 10 26.88 -2.26 -31.27
CA GLN A 10 27.15 -1.61 -29.99
C GLN A 10 25.91 -0.81 -29.60
N ARG A 11 25.05 -1.38 -28.76
CA ARG A 11 23.94 -0.64 -28.16
C ARG A 11 24.55 0.42 -27.26
N LYS A 12 24.54 1.68 -27.72
CA LYS A 12 24.86 2.85 -26.89
C LYS A 12 24.09 2.73 -25.59
N LYS A 13 24.79 2.75 -24.46
CA LYS A 13 24.17 2.59 -23.14
C LYS A 13 23.49 3.91 -22.72
N ARG A 14 22.59 3.85 -21.73
CA ARG A 14 21.77 5.00 -21.31
C ARG A 14 22.59 6.27 -20.99
N PHE A 15 23.76 6.14 -20.36
CA PHE A 15 24.66 7.28 -20.08
C PHE A 15 25.30 7.89 -21.34
N GLU A 16 25.68 7.07 -22.31
CA GLU A 16 26.20 7.53 -23.60
C GLU A 16 25.12 8.24 -24.45
N GLN A 17 23.86 7.78 -24.33
CA GLN A 17 22.73 8.42 -25.00
C GLN A 17 22.36 9.77 -24.38
N ALA A 18 22.59 9.93 -23.08
CA ALA A 18 22.27 11.13 -22.32
C ALA A 18 23.43 12.12 -22.22
N ASN A 19 24.56 11.91 -22.93
CA ASN A 19 25.67 12.84 -22.95
C ASN A 19 25.23 14.22 -23.45
N GLU A 20 25.64 15.28 -22.75
CA GLU A 20 25.20 16.67 -22.88
C GLU A 20 23.67 16.85 -22.69
N GLY A 21 23.03 15.90 -22.01
CA GLY A 21 21.58 15.84 -21.80
C GLY A 21 21.18 15.61 -20.35
N THR A 22 19.99 15.05 -20.16
CA THR A 22 19.44 14.72 -18.84
C THR A 22 19.11 13.23 -18.75
N LEU A 23 19.51 12.59 -17.66
CA LEU A 23 19.19 11.21 -17.33
C LEU A 23 18.24 11.18 -16.14
N PHE A 24 17.05 10.63 -16.37
CA PHE A 24 16.09 10.36 -15.31
C PHE A 24 16.27 8.92 -14.79
N LEU A 25 16.44 8.78 -13.48
CA LEU A 25 16.56 7.52 -12.77
C LEU A 25 15.36 7.35 -11.84
N ASP A 26 14.43 6.48 -12.22
CA ASP A 26 13.31 6.12 -11.35
C ASP A 26 13.72 4.99 -10.40
N GLU A 27 13.06 4.94 -9.23
CA GLU A 27 13.25 3.90 -8.21
C GLU A 27 14.72 3.70 -7.78
N ILE A 28 15.46 4.79 -7.57
CA ILE A 28 16.91 4.70 -7.25
C ILE A 28 17.21 3.94 -5.95
N GLY A 29 16.25 3.84 -5.03
CA GLY A 29 16.39 3.13 -3.76
C GLY A 29 16.53 1.61 -3.91
N ASP A 30 15.98 1.03 -4.97
CA ASP A 30 16.02 -0.42 -5.26
C ASP A 30 17.30 -0.83 -6.02
N MET A 31 18.22 0.11 -6.22
CA MET A 31 19.46 -0.14 -6.97
C MET A 31 20.42 -1.06 -6.19
N PRO A 32 20.88 -2.18 -6.78
CA PRO A 32 21.90 -3.03 -6.18
C PRO A 32 23.22 -2.29 -5.89
N ALA A 33 23.93 -2.68 -4.82
CA ALA A 33 25.17 -2.03 -4.37
C ALA A 33 26.27 -1.93 -5.45
N GLU A 34 26.36 -2.91 -6.35
CA GLU A 34 27.31 -2.87 -7.46
C GLU A 34 27.02 -1.71 -8.42
N LEU A 35 25.74 -1.46 -8.71
CA LEU A 35 25.31 -0.35 -9.56
C LEU A 35 25.47 1.00 -8.85
N GLN A 36 25.23 1.06 -7.53
CA GLN A 36 25.48 2.28 -6.73
C GLN A 36 26.95 2.72 -6.85
N THR A 37 27.90 1.78 -6.80
CA THR A 37 29.34 2.08 -6.97
C THR A 37 29.66 2.62 -8.36
N ARG A 38 29.02 2.07 -9.40
CA ARG A 38 29.21 2.56 -10.78
C ARG A 38 28.61 3.94 -10.97
N LEU A 39 27.42 4.20 -10.43
CA LEU A 39 26.77 5.50 -10.48
C LEU A 39 27.59 6.57 -9.73
N LEU A 40 28.17 6.21 -8.59
CA LEU A 40 29.03 7.12 -7.84
C LEU A 40 30.23 7.58 -8.66
N ARG A 41 30.89 6.68 -9.40
CA ARG A 41 32.02 7.03 -10.29
C ARG A 41 31.61 8.01 -11.38
N VAL A 42 30.43 7.81 -11.97
CA VAL A 42 29.88 8.76 -12.96
C VAL A 42 29.63 10.13 -12.33
N LEU A 43 29.04 10.17 -11.13
CA LEU A 43 28.75 11.41 -10.41
C LEU A 43 30.00 12.11 -9.86
N ALA A 44 31.10 11.38 -9.66
CA ALA A 44 32.36 11.92 -9.14
C ALA A 44 33.29 12.41 -10.24
N ASP A 45 33.54 11.55 -11.24
CA ASP A 45 34.60 11.74 -12.23
C ASP A 45 34.05 12.12 -13.61
N GLY A 46 32.73 12.00 -13.82
CA GLY A 46 32.12 12.16 -15.15
C GLY A 46 32.53 11.05 -16.12
N GLU A 47 33.00 9.92 -15.62
CA GLU A 47 33.54 8.82 -16.43
C GLU A 47 32.90 7.49 -16.07
N PHE A 48 32.73 6.61 -17.06
CA PHE A 48 32.32 5.23 -16.83
C PHE A 48 33.01 4.24 -17.76
N TYR A 49 33.02 2.98 -17.35
CA TYR A 49 33.59 1.88 -18.12
C TYR A 49 32.51 1.08 -18.84
N ARG A 50 32.78 0.71 -20.09
CA ARG A 50 31.92 -0.24 -20.80
C ARG A 50 32.01 -1.62 -20.13
N VAL A 51 30.95 -2.42 -20.25
CA VAL A 51 31.01 -3.80 -19.73
C VAL A 51 32.04 -4.56 -20.57
N GLY A 52 33.08 -5.07 -19.93
CA GLY A 52 34.23 -5.70 -20.60
C GLY A 52 35.20 -4.72 -21.29
N GLY A 53 34.99 -3.41 -21.16
CA GLY A 53 35.89 -2.39 -21.71
C GLY A 53 36.80 -1.83 -20.63
N HIS A 54 38.07 -1.64 -20.98
CA HIS A 54 39.08 -1.04 -20.09
C HIS A 54 39.26 0.46 -20.31
N THR A 55 38.64 1.02 -21.34
CA THR A 55 38.71 2.46 -21.64
C THR A 55 37.58 3.21 -20.92
N PRO A 56 37.91 4.26 -20.14
CA PRO A 56 36.90 5.15 -19.59
C PRO A 56 36.26 5.97 -20.71
N VAL A 57 34.96 6.20 -20.60
CA VAL A 57 34.18 7.08 -21.47
C VAL A 57 33.73 8.26 -20.63
N LYS A 58 34.15 9.47 -21.01
CA LYS A 58 33.73 10.71 -20.36
C LYS A 58 32.35 11.12 -20.85
N VAL A 59 31.48 11.51 -19.93
CA VAL A 59 30.12 11.98 -20.19
C VAL A 59 29.79 13.18 -19.30
N ASP A 60 29.05 14.13 -19.87
CA ASP A 60 28.42 15.22 -19.14
C ASP A 60 26.92 14.99 -19.11
N VAL A 61 26.32 14.78 -17.93
CA VAL A 61 24.90 14.40 -17.83
C VAL A 61 24.29 15.04 -16.59
N ARG A 62 23.18 15.75 -16.78
CA ARG A 62 22.33 16.17 -15.66
C ARG A 62 21.53 14.97 -15.16
N ILE A 63 21.65 14.63 -13.88
CA ILE A 63 20.91 13.51 -13.29
C ILE A 63 19.71 14.03 -12.51
N ILE A 64 18.55 13.42 -12.75
CA ILE A 64 17.33 13.58 -11.94
C ILE A 64 16.96 12.20 -11.43
N ALA A 65 16.84 12.04 -10.11
CA ALA A 65 16.49 10.77 -9.49
C ALA A 65 15.15 10.87 -8.74
N ALA A 66 14.38 9.79 -8.78
CA ALA A 66 13.15 9.63 -8.02
C ALA A 66 13.17 8.32 -7.23
N THR A 67 12.48 8.29 -6.10
CA THR A 67 12.30 7.09 -5.29
C THR A 67 11.05 7.23 -4.43
N HIS A 68 10.44 6.09 -4.11
CA HIS A 68 9.34 6.00 -3.14
C HIS A 68 9.85 5.63 -1.73
N GLN A 69 11.12 5.28 -1.59
CA GLN A 69 11.74 4.84 -0.35
C GLN A 69 12.45 5.99 0.37
N ASP A 70 12.53 5.89 1.70
CA ASP A 70 13.33 6.80 2.51
C ASP A 70 14.82 6.43 2.41
N LEU A 71 15.54 7.15 1.55
CA LEU A 71 16.98 6.94 1.38
C LEU A 71 17.78 7.23 2.65
N GLN A 72 17.32 8.11 3.54
CA GLN A 72 18.03 8.36 4.80
C GLN A 72 17.97 7.13 5.70
N GLN A 73 16.82 6.46 5.74
CA GLN A 73 16.66 5.21 6.45
C GLN A 73 17.50 4.10 5.80
N HIS A 74 17.50 4.00 4.47
CA HIS A 74 18.33 3.01 3.76
C HIS A 74 19.84 3.21 3.96
N VAL A 75 20.29 4.45 4.14
CA VAL A 75 21.69 4.75 4.51
C VAL A 75 21.99 4.23 5.91
N LYS A 76 21.10 4.45 6.89
CA LYS A 76 21.26 3.92 8.26
C LYS A 76 21.29 2.38 8.28
N ASP A 77 20.45 1.76 7.45
CA ASP A 77 20.33 0.30 7.34
C ASP A 77 21.43 -0.33 6.45
N HIS A 78 22.40 0.46 5.97
CA HIS A 78 23.50 0.04 5.09
C HIS A 78 23.06 -0.57 3.75
N LEU A 79 21.81 -0.32 3.35
CA LEU A 79 21.24 -0.73 2.05
C LEU A 79 21.59 0.27 0.93
N PHE A 80 21.89 1.51 1.30
CA PHE A 80 22.28 2.57 0.38
C PHE A 80 23.55 3.27 0.83
N ARG A 81 24.45 3.59 -0.10
CA ARG A 81 25.72 4.24 0.26
C ARG A 81 25.52 5.72 0.58
N GLU A 82 26.09 6.14 1.70
CA GLU A 82 26.03 7.53 2.19
C GLU A 82 26.66 8.53 1.18
N ASP A 83 27.78 8.16 0.57
CA ASP A 83 28.47 8.99 -0.42
C ASP A 83 27.64 9.25 -1.69
N LEU A 84 26.85 8.26 -2.11
CA LEU A 84 25.92 8.39 -3.22
C LEU A 84 24.71 9.26 -2.83
N TYR A 85 24.18 9.07 -1.62
CA TYR A 85 23.05 9.85 -1.12
C TYR A 85 23.35 11.35 -1.11
N HIS A 86 24.51 11.77 -0.60
CA HIS A 86 24.88 13.19 -0.57
C HIS A 86 25.12 13.81 -1.96
N ARG A 87 25.51 13.01 -2.95
CA ARG A 87 25.68 13.50 -4.34
C ARG A 87 24.37 13.57 -5.11
N LEU A 88 23.39 12.76 -4.77
CA LEU A 88 22.06 12.79 -5.38
C LEU A 88 21.17 13.85 -4.71
N ASN A 89 21.19 13.91 -3.39
CA ASN A 89 20.31 14.77 -2.59
C ASN A 89 20.84 16.20 -2.45
N VAL A 90 21.16 16.85 -3.57
CA VAL A 90 21.59 18.25 -3.61
C VAL A 90 20.37 19.18 -3.54
N ILE A 91 19.35 18.89 -4.34
CA ILE A 91 18.06 19.58 -4.33
C ILE A 91 16.97 18.52 -4.20
N ASN A 92 16.26 18.55 -3.07
CA ASN A 92 15.16 17.63 -2.81
C ASN A 92 13.82 18.26 -3.19
N ILE A 93 13.02 17.55 -3.99
CA ILE A 93 11.64 17.93 -4.30
C ILE A 93 10.73 16.88 -3.68
N HIS A 94 10.00 17.26 -2.64
CA HIS A 94 8.97 16.40 -2.07
C HIS A 94 7.72 16.44 -2.93
N SER A 95 7.25 15.27 -3.39
CA SER A 95 5.99 15.13 -4.11
C SER A 95 4.88 14.75 -3.13
N PRO A 96 3.98 15.68 -2.75
CA PRO A 96 2.94 15.37 -1.78
C PRO A 96 1.94 14.36 -2.34
N ALA A 97 1.44 13.50 -1.47
CA ALA A 97 0.45 12.49 -1.80
C ALA A 97 -0.89 13.13 -2.19
N LEU A 98 -1.73 12.41 -2.93
CA LEU A 98 -3.02 12.94 -3.40
C LEU A 98 -3.94 13.33 -2.22
N ARG A 99 -3.87 12.57 -1.11
CA ARG A 99 -4.59 12.87 0.15
C ARG A 99 -4.22 14.22 0.78
N GLU A 100 -3.01 14.73 0.53
CA GLU A 100 -2.54 16.03 1.04
C GLU A 100 -3.00 17.20 0.15
N ARG A 101 -3.58 16.89 -1.00
CA ARG A 101 -4.09 17.85 -2.00
C ARG A 101 -5.47 17.44 -2.52
N ALA A 102 -6.37 17.06 -1.61
CA ALA A 102 -7.70 16.56 -1.97
C ALA A 102 -8.55 17.57 -2.78
N GLU A 103 -8.22 18.86 -2.69
CA GLU A 103 -8.83 19.94 -3.48
C GLU A 103 -8.58 19.80 -5.00
N ASP A 104 -7.49 19.14 -5.39
CA ASP A 104 -7.14 18.91 -6.81
C ASP A 104 -7.91 17.72 -7.43
N ILE A 105 -8.50 16.85 -6.60
CA ILE A 105 -9.17 15.62 -7.04
C ILE A 105 -10.27 15.88 -8.09
N PRO A 106 -11.18 16.86 -7.93
CA PRO A 106 -12.23 17.12 -8.93
C PRO A 106 -11.66 17.50 -10.29
N LEU A 107 -10.59 18.30 -10.32
CA LEU A 107 -9.92 18.72 -11.55
C LEU A 107 -9.22 17.54 -12.23
N LEU A 108 -8.48 16.75 -11.45
CA LEU A 108 -7.79 15.56 -11.94
C LEU A 108 -8.78 14.49 -12.43
N LEU A 109 -9.88 14.26 -11.72
CA LEU A 109 -10.92 13.32 -12.10
C LEU A 109 -11.54 13.70 -13.44
N ASN A 110 -11.91 14.96 -13.63
CA ASN A 110 -12.44 15.45 -14.89
C ASN A 110 -11.43 15.31 -16.04
N HIS A 111 -10.14 15.51 -15.77
CA HIS A 111 -9.09 15.28 -16.75
C HIS A 111 -9.03 13.81 -17.18
N PHE A 112 -8.99 12.88 -16.23
CA PHE A 112 -8.91 11.45 -16.51
C PHE A 112 -10.18 10.87 -17.14
N LEU A 113 -11.37 11.36 -16.77
CA LEU A 113 -12.62 11.00 -17.41
C LEU A 113 -12.63 11.43 -18.88
N LYS A 114 -12.16 12.65 -19.17
CA LYS A 114 -12.01 13.15 -20.55
C LYS A 114 -10.98 12.38 -21.36
N GLN A 115 -9.84 12.06 -20.76
CA GLN A 115 -8.82 11.25 -21.41
C GLN A 115 -9.36 9.84 -21.72
N SER A 116 -10.03 9.21 -20.76
CA SER A 116 -10.59 7.87 -20.91
C SER A 116 -11.73 7.84 -21.93
N SER A 117 -12.59 8.86 -21.96
CA SER A 117 -13.68 8.95 -22.93
C SER A 117 -13.16 9.08 -24.37
N GLN A 118 -12.10 9.87 -24.57
CA GLN A 118 -11.42 10.00 -25.86
C GLN A 118 -10.71 8.72 -26.30
N GLU A 119 -10.04 8.03 -25.37
CA GLU A 119 -9.34 6.77 -25.63
C GLU A 119 -10.33 5.65 -26.01
N LEU A 120 -11.48 5.58 -25.34
CA LEU A 120 -12.50 4.54 -25.53
C LEU A 120 -13.54 4.89 -26.59
N GLY A 121 -13.56 6.13 -27.09
CA GLY A 121 -14.54 6.59 -28.07
C GLY A 121 -15.97 6.66 -27.52
N VAL A 122 -16.13 6.93 -26.22
CA VAL A 122 -17.42 7.05 -25.55
C VAL A 122 -17.71 8.50 -25.15
N ASP A 123 -18.97 8.80 -24.85
CA ASP A 123 -19.37 10.11 -24.36
C ASP A 123 -18.70 10.43 -23.01
N LEU A 124 -18.33 11.70 -22.84
CA LEU A 124 -17.79 12.20 -21.57
C LEU A 124 -18.85 12.07 -20.47
N LYS A 125 -18.46 11.38 -19.39
CA LYS A 125 -19.25 11.28 -18.16
C LYS A 125 -18.94 12.44 -17.22
N THR A 126 -19.94 12.82 -16.44
CA THR A 126 -19.83 13.80 -15.35
C THR A 126 -20.05 13.10 -14.02
N CYS A 127 -19.41 13.56 -12.95
CA CYS A 127 -19.72 13.09 -11.60
C CYS A 127 -20.67 14.05 -10.91
N ASP A 128 -21.57 13.51 -10.08
CA ASP A 128 -22.37 14.32 -9.16
C ASP A 128 -21.49 14.93 -8.04
N ASP A 129 -21.98 15.99 -7.40
CA ASP A 129 -21.27 16.68 -6.32
C ASP A 129 -21.05 15.81 -5.07
N GLU A 130 -21.96 14.90 -4.74
CA GLU A 130 -21.87 13.98 -3.60
C GLU A 130 -20.78 12.91 -3.83
N ALA A 131 -20.66 12.38 -5.05
CA ALA A 131 -19.64 11.46 -5.50
C ALA A 131 -18.27 12.12 -5.46
N VAL A 132 -18.16 13.37 -5.94
CA VAL A 132 -16.92 14.14 -5.87
C VAL A 132 -16.51 14.39 -4.41
N LYS A 133 -17.43 14.86 -3.55
CA LYS A 133 -17.16 15.03 -2.12
C LYS A 133 -16.75 13.73 -1.46
N HIS A 134 -17.35 12.61 -1.84
CA HIS A 134 -16.98 11.30 -1.32
C HIS A 134 -15.55 10.96 -1.73
N LEU A 135 -15.21 11.07 -3.02
CA LEU A 135 -13.86 10.84 -3.55
C LEU A 135 -12.78 11.74 -2.91
N GLN A 136 -13.13 12.97 -2.54
CA GLN A 136 -12.23 13.89 -1.83
C GLN A 136 -11.88 13.43 -0.41
N LYS A 137 -12.77 12.70 0.27
CA LYS A 137 -12.56 12.20 1.63
C LYS A 137 -11.75 10.89 1.67
N GLN A 138 -11.57 10.26 0.52
CA GLN A 138 -10.97 8.93 0.45
C GLN A 138 -9.46 8.94 0.60
N ARG A 139 -8.94 7.87 1.20
CA ARG A 139 -7.49 7.65 1.30
C ARG A 139 -6.99 6.99 0.01
N TRP A 140 -6.54 7.81 -0.92
CA TRP A 140 -5.93 7.37 -2.20
C TRP A 140 -4.54 6.75 -1.98
N SER A 141 -4.48 5.48 -1.58
CA SER A 141 -3.23 4.75 -1.33
C SER A 141 -2.35 4.64 -2.59
N GLY A 142 -2.96 4.46 -3.76
CA GLY A 142 -2.27 4.45 -5.05
C GLY A 142 -2.14 5.84 -5.71
N ASN A 143 -2.47 6.92 -4.99
CA ASN A 143 -2.41 8.31 -5.45
C ASN A 143 -3.08 8.49 -6.83
N ILE A 144 -2.42 9.24 -7.73
CA ILE A 144 -2.91 9.62 -9.05
C ILE A 144 -3.20 8.38 -9.92
N ARG A 145 -2.38 7.32 -9.82
CA ARG A 145 -2.60 6.09 -10.60
C ARG A 145 -3.90 5.38 -10.22
N GLN A 146 -4.23 5.38 -8.94
CA GLN A 146 -5.51 4.82 -8.48
C GLN A 146 -6.68 5.67 -8.99
N LEU A 147 -6.58 7.00 -8.90
CA LEU A 147 -7.60 7.92 -9.42
C LEU A 147 -7.82 7.74 -10.94
N GLU A 148 -6.74 7.63 -11.71
CA GLU A 148 -6.79 7.35 -13.15
C GLU A 148 -7.51 6.03 -13.45
N ASN A 149 -7.13 4.95 -12.76
CA ASN A 149 -7.77 3.64 -12.92
C ASN A 149 -9.25 3.67 -12.55
N THR A 150 -9.61 4.37 -11.47
CA THR A 150 -11.01 4.58 -11.08
C THR A 150 -11.77 5.33 -12.15
N ALA A 151 -11.23 6.43 -12.70
CA ALA A 151 -11.87 7.19 -13.76
C ALA A 151 -12.09 6.33 -15.03
N ARG A 152 -11.08 5.54 -15.42
CA ARG A 152 -11.19 4.61 -16.54
C ARG A 152 -12.25 3.54 -16.28
N TRP A 153 -12.27 2.96 -15.09
CA TRP A 153 -13.27 1.96 -14.70
C TRP A 153 -14.69 2.54 -14.71
N LEU A 154 -14.89 3.75 -14.17
CA LEU A 154 -16.17 4.46 -14.20
C LEU A 154 -16.64 4.74 -15.63
N THR A 155 -15.70 5.05 -16.53
CA THR A 155 -15.99 5.27 -17.96
C THR A 155 -16.56 4.02 -18.63
N VAL A 156 -16.10 2.82 -18.22
CA VAL A 156 -16.52 1.54 -18.81
C VAL A 156 -17.77 0.95 -18.13
N MET A 157 -17.83 1.00 -16.80
CA MET A 157 -18.83 0.26 -16.02
C MET A 157 -20.15 0.99 -15.86
N VAL A 158 -20.09 2.33 -15.78
CA VAL A 158 -21.29 3.14 -15.58
C VAL A 158 -21.99 3.27 -16.92
N ALA A 159 -23.27 2.89 -17.02
CA ALA A 159 -24.03 3.08 -18.25
C ALA A 159 -24.55 4.52 -18.41
N SER A 160 -24.84 5.19 -17.28
CA SER A 160 -25.32 6.57 -17.25
C SER A 160 -24.25 7.58 -17.65
N LYS A 161 -24.70 8.77 -18.07
CA LYS A 161 -23.83 9.92 -18.34
C LYS A 161 -23.34 10.59 -17.06
N GLU A 162 -24.14 10.50 -16.01
CA GLU A 162 -23.85 11.04 -14.69
C GLU A 162 -23.50 9.90 -13.73
N ILE A 163 -22.34 10.01 -13.07
CA ILE A 163 -21.80 9.05 -12.12
C ILE A 163 -22.26 9.48 -10.73
N SER A 164 -23.00 8.60 -10.07
CA SER A 164 -23.47 8.81 -8.71
C SER A 164 -22.56 8.16 -7.67
N LYS A 165 -22.77 8.44 -6.38
CA LYS A 165 -22.03 7.79 -5.29
C LYS A 165 -22.18 6.26 -5.32
N GLU A 166 -23.33 5.75 -5.73
CA GLU A 166 -23.64 4.31 -5.77
C GLU A 166 -22.88 3.57 -6.87
N ASP A 167 -22.46 4.29 -7.90
CA ASP A 167 -21.70 3.76 -9.02
C ASP A 167 -20.20 3.63 -8.71
N LEU A 168 -19.73 4.14 -7.57
CA LEU A 168 -18.33 4.10 -7.19
C LEU A 168 -17.88 2.66 -6.86
N PRO A 169 -16.62 2.29 -7.17
CA PRO A 169 -16.11 0.96 -6.86
C PRO A 169 -16.24 0.63 -5.36
N PRO A 170 -16.54 -0.63 -5.00
CA PRO A 170 -16.67 -1.04 -3.60
C PRO A 170 -15.41 -0.78 -2.78
N GLU A 171 -14.23 -0.90 -3.40
CA GLU A 171 -12.94 -0.60 -2.77
C GLU A 171 -12.83 0.85 -2.27
N ILE A 172 -13.54 1.77 -2.92
CA ILE A 172 -13.55 3.21 -2.59
C ILE A 172 -14.74 3.53 -1.70
N SER A 173 -15.86 2.82 -1.82
CA SER A 173 -17.02 3.05 -0.95
C SER A 173 -16.82 2.53 0.48
N GLU A 174 -16.05 1.44 0.68
CA GLU A 174 -15.82 0.81 1.99
C GLU A 174 -14.64 1.38 2.78
N SER A 175 -13.72 2.10 2.13
CA SER A 175 -12.47 2.58 2.74
C SER A 175 -12.63 3.81 3.65
N SER A 176 -13.85 4.35 3.78
CA SER A 176 -14.17 5.35 4.81
C SER A 176 -14.34 4.74 6.22
N ASP A 177 -14.62 3.44 6.35
CA ASP A 177 -15.00 2.84 7.65
C ASP A 177 -14.14 1.65 8.10
N ASN A 178 -13.19 1.12 7.31
CA ASN A 178 -12.55 -0.16 7.68
C ASN A 178 -11.08 -0.39 7.28
N THR A 179 -10.22 0.63 7.29
CA THR A 179 -8.76 0.37 7.08
C THR A 179 -7.86 1.16 8.01
N SER A 180 -7.90 0.78 9.28
CA SER A 180 -6.76 0.89 10.19
C SER A 180 -5.83 -0.29 9.92
N GLN A 181 -4.71 -0.04 9.25
CA GLN A 181 -3.60 -0.98 9.15
C GLN A 181 -3.08 -1.32 10.56
N GLY A 182 -3.06 -2.62 10.89
CA GLY A 182 -2.49 -3.16 12.12
C GLY A 182 -3.11 -4.50 12.50
N GLU A 183 -2.72 -5.57 11.78
CA GLU A 183 -3.14 -6.98 11.96
C GLU A 183 -2.75 -7.63 13.31
N ALA A 184 -2.70 -6.86 14.41
CA ALA A 184 -2.52 -7.38 15.77
C ALA A 184 -3.20 -6.53 16.86
N SER A 185 -4.12 -5.62 16.52
CA SER A 185 -4.74 -4.74 17.53
C SER A 185 -6.26 -4.57 17.44
N SER A 186 -6.94 -5.25 16.52
CA SER A 186 -8.37 -4.98 16.25
C SER A 186 -9.30 -5.37 17.41
N TRP A 187 -9.10 -6.52 18.06
CA TRP A 187 -9.99 -6.95 19.15
C TRP A 187 -9.52 -6.42 20.51
N GLU A 188 -8.21 -6.28 20.73
CA GLU A 188 -7.65 -5.70 21.96
C GLU A 188 -8.02 -4.23 22.11
N GLN A 189 -7.99 -3.45 21.02
CA GLN A 189 -8.42 -2.04 21.04
C GLN A 189 -9.93 -1.94 21.27
N SER A 190 -10.73 -2.75 20.58
CA SER A 190 -12.19 -2.77 20.77
C SER A 190 -12.56 -3.13 22.22
N LEU A 191 -11.83 -4.09 22.82
CA LEU A 191 -12.03 -4.47 24.22
C LEU A 191 -11.57 -3.37 25.17
N SER A 192 -10.46 -2.69 24.87
CA SER A 192 -9.95 -1.56 25.63
C SER A 192 -10.95 -0.40 25.63
N GLU A 193 -11.50 -0.04 24.46
CA GLU A 193 -12.50 1.02 24.33
C GLU A 193 -13.79 0.68 25.09
N TYR A 194 -14.28 -0.56 24.97
CA TYR A 194 -15.41 -1.05 25.75
C TYR A 194 -15.14 -0.95 27.25
N ALA A 195 -13.96 -1.38 27.71
CA ALA A 195 -13.60 -1.31 29.11
C ALA A 195 -13.53 0.13 29.63
N THR A 196 -12.92 1.05 28.88
CA THR A 196 -12.88 2.48 29.21
C THR A 196 -14.29 3.08 29.28
N GLN A 197 -15.17 2.72 28.34
CA GLN A 197 -16.55 3.21 28.34
C GLN A 197 -17.34 2.73 29.57
N GLN A 198 -17.23 1.44 29.94
CA GLN A 198 -17.93 0.89 31.09
C GLN A 198 -17.41 1.45 32.42
N LEU A 199 -16.10 1.67 32.53
CA LEU A 199 -15.49 2.32 33.70
C LEU A 199 -15.95 3.78 33.83
N ASN A 200 -16.03 4.52 32.72
CA ASN A 200 -16.55 5.89 32.70
C ASN A 200 -18.04 5.95 33.09
N ASN A 201 -18.80 4.88 32.82
CA ASN A 201 -20.19 4.73 33.24
C ASN A 201 -20.36 4.31 34.71
N GLY A 202 -19.28 4.21 35.48
CA GLY A 202 -19.31 3.95 36.93
C GLY A 202 -19.40 2.47 37.32
N VAL A 203 -19.19 1.54 36.38
CA VAL A 203 -19.16 0.10 36.68
C VAL A 203 -17.90 -0.26 37.48
N THR A 204 -18.08 -0.82 38.68
CA THR A 204 -16.97 -1.08 39.64
C THR A 204 -16.53 -2.54 39.73
N ARG A 205 -17.16 -3.46 38.97
CA ARG A 205 -16.84 -4.90 38.93
C ARG A 205 -16.88 -5.47 37.52
N LEU A 206 -16.31 -4.73 36.56
CA LEU A 206 -16.39 -5.05 35.13
C LEU A 206 -15.95 -6.48 34.77
N LEU A 207 -14.95 -7.03 35.48
CA LEU A 207 -14.47 -8.40 35.25
C LEU A 207 -15.53 -9.47 35.53
N ASP A 208 -16.45 -9.24 36.46
CA ASP A 208 -17.49 -10.22 36.82
C ASP A 208 -18.49 -10.41 35.66
N ASP A 209 -18.73 -9.37 34.88
CA ASP A 209 -19.66 -9.40 33.73
C ASP A 209 -18.95 -9.75 32.42
N THR A 210 -17.73 -9.23 32.22
CA THR A 210 -16.97 -9.42 30.98
C THR A 210 -16.34 -10.80 30.88
N THR A 211 -15.91 -11.38 32.00
CA THR A 211 -15.28 -12.71 32.00
C THR A 211 -16.20 -13.80 31.48
N PRO A 212 -17.43 -13.94 31.99
CA PRO A 212 -18.41 -14.88 31.45
C PRO A 212 -18.71 -14.65 29.97
N MET A 213 -18.77 -13.39 29.54
CA MET A 213 -19.12 -13.01 28.18
C MET A 213 -18.07 -13.46 27.16
N TYR A 214 -16.79 -13.11 27.36
CA TYR A 214 -15.75 -13.51 26.41
C TYR A 214 -15.51 -15.03 26.44
N GLU A 215 -15.60 -15.67 27.62
CA GLU A 215 -15.47 -17.12 27.74
C GLU A 215 -16.58 -17.84 26.97
N SER A 216 -17.82 -17.36 27.06
CA SER A 216 -18.96 -17.92 26.32
C SER A 216 -18.76 -17.82 24.81
N ILE A 217 -18.27 -16.67 24.32
CA ILE A 217 -17.98 -16.46 22.89
C ILE A 217 -16.91 -17.45 22.40
N LEU A 218 -15.81 -17.61 23.13
CA LEU A 218 -14.72 -18.53 22.77
C LEU A 218 -15.17 -19.99 22.80
N ILE A 219 -15.92 -20.39 23.83
CA ILE A 219 -16.45 -21.75 23.97
C ILE A 219 -17.44 -22.08 22.85
N LYS A 220 -18.35 -21.14 22.51
CA LYS A 220 -19.29 -21.31 21.38
C LYS A 220 -18.55 -21.44 20.05
N ALA A 221 -17.53 -20.61 19.80
CA ALA A 221 -16.73 -20.69 18.58
C ALA A 221 -16.01 -22.04 18.45
N ALA A 222 -15.41 -22.52 19.53
CA ALA A 222 -14.74 -23.83 19.55
C ALA A 222 -15.72 -24.98 19.33
N LEU A 223 -16.88 -24.97 20.00
CA LEU A 223 -17.91 -26.01 19.83
C LEU A 223 -18.50 -26.01 18.42
N LYS A 224 -18.72 -24.84 17.81
CA LYS A 224 -19.19 -24.71 16.42
C LYS A 224 -18.18 -25.34 15.45
N LYS A 225 -16.88 -25.10 15.66
CA LYS A 225 -15.82 -25.62 14.81
C LYS A 225 -15.65 -27.13 14.93
N THR A 226 -15.89 -27.71 16.10
CA THR A 226 -15.76 -29.16 16.34
C THR A 226 -17.07 -29.93 16.22
N GLY A 227 -18.16 -29.28 15.79
CA GLY A 227 -19.47 -29.91 15.65
C GLY A 227 -20.02 -30.44 16.99
N GLY A 228 -19.77 -29.74 18.09
CA GLY A 228 -20.25 -30.10 19.43
C GLY A 228 -19.39 -31.12 20.19
N LYS A 229 -18.26 -31.56 19.62
CA LYS A 229 -17.34 -32.47 20.31
C LYS A 229 -16.55 -31.73 21.39
N LYS A 230 -16.94 -31.95 22.65
CA LYS A 230 -16.38 -31.29 23.84
C LYS A 230 -14.89 -31.54 24.07
N ASN A 231 -14.39 -32.73 23.76
CA ASN A 231 -12.96 -33.04 23.94
C ASN A 231 -12.09 -32.25 22.96
N GLU A 232 -12.45 -32.27 21.67
CA GLU A 232 -11.73 -31.55 20.64
C GLU A 232 -11.82 -30.03 20.84
N ALA A 233 -12.99 -29.52 21.28
CA ALA A 233 -13.15 -28.10 21.62
C ALA A 233 -12.28 -27.68 22.81
N ALA A 234 -12.13 -28.55 23.82
CA ALA A 234 -11.29 -28.29 24.98
C ALA A 234 -9.82 -28.19 24.56
N THR A 235 -9.35 -29.12 23.70
CA THR A 235 -7.99 -29.09 23.14
C THR A 235 -7.75 -27.83 22.33
N LEU A 236 -8.69 -27.38 21.50
CA LEU A 236 -8.56 -26.15 20.72
C LEU A 236 -8.46 -24.89 21.57
N LEU A 237 -9.11 -24.88 22.73
CA LEU A 237 -9.07 -23.76 23.68
C LEU A 237 -7.92 -23.86 24.69
N GLY A 238 -7.12 -24.93 24.65
CA GLY A 238 -6.08 -25.19 25.65
C GLY A 238 -6.62 -25.49 27.05
N LEU A 239 -7.89 -25.90 27.16
CA LEU A 239 -8.56 -26.20 28.42
C LEU A 239 -8.61 -27.71 28.67
N GLY A 240 -8.61 -28.11 29.95
CA GLY A 240 -8.96 -29.48 30.32
C GLY A 240 -10.43 -29.79 30.04
N ARG A 241 -10.73 -31.02 29.61
CA ARG A 241 -12.11 -31.49 29.33
C ARG A 241 -13.10 -31.19 30.47
N ASN A 242 -12.69 -31.45 31.71
CA ASN A 242 -13.54 -31.25 32.89
C ASN A 242 -13.78 -29.77 33.16
N THR A 243 -12.79 -28.91 32.90
CA THR A 243 -12.89 -27.45 33.02
C THR A 243 -13.85 -26.88 31.97
N LEU A 244 -13.74 -27.35 30.72
CA LEU A 244 -14.66 -26.94 29.66
C LEU A 244 -16.10 -27.38 30.00
N SER A 245 -16.27 -28.61 30.48
CA SER A 245 -17.60 -29.15 30.83
C SER A 245 -18.25 -28.36 31.97
N ARG A 246 -17.47 -27.99 33.00
CA ARG A 246 -17.93 -27.12 34.09
C ARG A 246 -18.33 -25.74 33.58
N LYS A 247 -17.48 -25.10 32.76
CA LYS A 247 -17.76 -23.77 32.20
C LYS A 247 -18.97 -23.75 31.28
N ILE A 248 -19.21 -24.79 30.49
CA ILE A 248 -20.42 -24.92 29.67
C ILE A 248 -21.70 -24.91 30.52
N THR A 249 -21.67 -25.60 31.68
CA THR A 249 -22.80 -25.65 32.62
C THR A 249 -22.97 -24.33 33.38
N GLU A 250 -21.87 -23.73 33.85
CA GLU A 250 -21.90 -22.45 34.58
C GLU A 250 -22.39 -21.28 33.70
N LEU A 251 -22.04 -21.30 32.42
CA LEU A 251 -22.39 -20.24 31.46
C LEU A 251 -23.68 -20.53 30.68
N ASN A 252 -24.41 -21.60 31.00
CA ASN A 252 -25.64 -22.04 30.30
C ASN A 252 -25.53 -22.03 28.77
N ILE A 253 -24.40 -22.48 28.23
CA ILE A 253 -24.13 -22.42 26.78
C ILE A 253 -24.95 -23.46 25.99
N LEU A 254 -25.61 -24.40 26.68
CA LEU A 254 -26.53 -25.39 26.12
C LEU A 254 -27.98 -24.91 26.28
N GLU A 255 -28.39 -23.94 25.47
CA GLU A 255 -29.81 -23.77 25.18
C GLU A 255 -30.22 -24.74 24.06
N LYS A 256 -31.36 -25.38 24.31
CA LYS A 256 -32.00 -26.46 23.56
C LYS A 256 -32.18 -26.11 22.08
N GLU A 257 -31.91 -27.09 21.20
CA GLU A 257 -32.68 -27.25 19.96
C GLU A 257 -34.14 -27.59 20.29
#